data_AF-A0A2C1DFU8-F1
#
_entry.id   AF-A0A2C1DFU8-F1
#
_cell.length_a   1.000
_cell.length_b   1.000
_cell.length_c   1.000
_cell.angle_alpha   90.00
_cell.angle_beta   90.00
_cell.angle_gamma   90.00
#
_symmetry.space_group_name_H-M   'P 1'
#
loop_
_entity.id
_entity.type
_entity.pdbx_description
1 polymer ?
#
loop_
_entity_poly.entity_id
_entity_poly.type
_entity_poly.pdbx_seq_one_letter_code
_entity_poly.pdbx_strand_id
1 'polypeptide(L)'
;MSLLGDLGADSQPFIGTMEKSAGYGKIVGRKTADNKARWRLDYDPEKGLHINVEDFRNGKKEQAIKYAIPIEGDEETFKSLLKHLN
;
A
#
# COMPACT_ATOMS: atom_id res chain seq x y z
N MET A 1 -12.54 -5.24 -13.21
CA MET A 1 -12.52 -3.84 -12.73
C MET A 1 -11.40 -3.73 -11.71
N SER A 2 -10.41 -2.85 -11.92
CA SER A 2 -9.30 -2.64 -10.98
C SER A 2 -9.72 -1.63 -9.90
N LEU A 3 -9.42 -1.90 -8.63
CA LEU A 3 -9.81 -1.02 -7.52
C LEU A 3 -9.22 0.39 -7.62
N LEU A 4 -7.97 0.52 -8.04
CA LEU A 4 -7.25 1.79 -8.09
C LEU A 4 -7.16 2.39 -9.51
N GLY A 5 -7.29 1.56 -10.55
CA GLY A 5 -7.14 2.00 -11.94
C GLY A 5 -5.71 2.36 -12.29
N ASP A 6 -5.55 3.22 -13.29
CA ASP A 6 -4.26 3.76 -13.71
C ASP A 6 -3.71 4.76 -12.67
N LEU A 7 -2.42 4.64 -12.38
CA LEU A 7 -1.66 5.52 -11.47
C LEU A 7 -0.90 6.62 -12.22
N GLY A 8 -0.88 6.58 -13.54
CA GLY A 8 -0.10 7.47 -14.39
C GLY A 8 1.35 7.00 -14.59
N ALA A 9 1.92 7.39 -15.73
CA ALA A 9 3.30 7.08 -16.10
C ALA A 9 4.33 7.73 -15.14
N ASP A 10 3.94 8.82 -14.47
CA ASP A 10 4.73 9.54 -13.47
C ASP A 10 4.53 9.02 -12.03
N SER A 11 3.83 7.90 -11.87
CA SER A 11 3.65 7.25 -10.56
C SER A 11 4.99 6.94 -9.89
N GLN A 12 5.00 7.06 -8.57
CA GLN A 12 6.20 6.97 -7.74
C GLN A 12 6.11 5.80 -6.78
N PRO A 13 7.24 5.17 -6.39
CA PRO A 13 7.23 4.20 -5.30
C PRO A 13 6.73 4.85 -4.01
N PHE A 14 6.01 4.07 -3.20
CA PHE A 14 5.64 4.45 -1.85
C PHE A 14 6.65 3.81 -0.88
N ILE A 15 7.40 4.63 -0.15
CA ILE A 15 8.41 4.18 0.82
C ILE A 15 7.79 4.06 2.21
N GLY A 16 8.02 2.94 2.89
CA GLY A 16 7.55 2.72 4.25
C GLY A 16 8.27 3.62 5.26
N THR A 17 7.52 4.28 6.15
CA THR A 17 8.04 5.30 7.07
C THR A 17 7.96 4.91 8.55
N MET A 18 7.44 3.73 8.88
CA MET A 18 7.28 3.28 10.26
C MET A 18 8.48 2.45 10.69
N GLU A 19 9.34 2.97 11.57
CA GLU A 19 10.61 2.34 11.99
C GLU A 19 10.48 0.90 12.49
N LYS A 20 9.40 0.59 13.21
CA LYS A 20 9.13 -0.76 13.72
C LYS A 20 8.71 -1.78 12.65
N SER A 21 8.37 -1.34 11.44
CA SER A 21 7.92 -2.22 10.36
C SER A 21 9.10 -2.77 9.57
N ALA A 22 9.01 -4.03 9.15
CA ALA A 22 9.99 -4.61 8.21
C ALA A 22 10.03 -3.87 6.85
N GLY A 23 9.00 -3.07 6.53
CA GLY A 23 8.93 -2.21 5.35
C GLY A 23 9.59 -0.83 5.53
N TYR A 24 10.16 -0.51 6.68
CA TYR A 24 10.83 0.77 6.91
C TYR A 24 11.96 1.03 5.91
N GLY A 25 11.92 2.19 5.25
CA GLY A 25 12.92 2.59 4.24
C GLY A 25 12.84 1.81 2.92
N LYS A 26 11.87 0.90 2.76
CA LYS A 26 11.69 0.06 1.56
C LYS A 26 10.49 0.49 0.74
N ILE A 27 10.49 0.12 -0.53
CA ILE A 27 9.31 0.20 -1.39
C ILE A 27 8.27 -0.79 -0.84
N VAL A 28 7.12 -0.26 -0.41
CA VAL A 28 5.97 -1.04 0.06
C VAL A 28 4.77 -0.91 -0.86
N GLY A 29 4.87 -0.11 -1.92
CA GLY A 29 3.77 0.07 -2.87
C GLY A 29 4.05 1.17 -3.88
N ARG A 30 2.99 1.74 -4.45
CA ARG A 30 3.07 2.78 -5.48
C ARG A 30 1.95 3.79 -5.33
N LYS A 31 2.21 5.03 -5.74
CA LYS A 31 1.28 6.16 -5.63
C LYS A 31 1.28 7.00 -6.89
N THR A 32 0.18 7.71 -7.15
CA THR A 32 0.15 8.80 -8.13
C THR A 32 1.12 9.91 -7.73
N ALA A 33 1.63 10.66 -8.72
CA ALA A 33 2.56 11.78 -8.45
C ALA A 33 1.95 12.86 -7.52
N ASP A 34 0.64 13.08 -7.61
CA ASP A 34 -0.10 14.01 -6.74
C ASP A 34 -0.47 13.44 -5.36
N ASN A 35 -0.06 12.19 -5.07
CA ASN A 35 -0.34 11.44 -3.84
C ASN A 35 -1.83 11.17 -3.55
N LYS A 36 -2.73 11.35 -4.52
CA LYS A 36 -4.17 11.14 -4.34
C LYS A 36 -4.62 9.69 -4.48
N ALA A 37 -3.89 8.81 -5.14
CA ALA A 37 -4.22 7.39 -5.14
C ALA A 37 -2.97 6.54 -4.89
N ARG A 38 -3.11 5.46 -4.12
CA ARG A 38 -2.00 4.58 -3.77
C ARG A 38 -2.46 3.18 -3.35
N TRP A 39 -1.56 2.23 -3.51
CA TRP A 39 -1.64 0.94 -2.81
C TRP A 39 -0.37 0.70 -2.01
N ARG A 40 -0.48 -0.07 -0.93
CA ARG A 40 0.64 -0.49 -0.08
C ARG A 40 0.43 -1.91 0.44
N LEU A 41 1.49 -2.71 0.41
CA LEU A 41 1.59 -3.94 1.18
C LEU A 41 1.95 -3.57 2.62
N ASP A 42 1.08 -3.92 3.56
CA ASP A 42 1.25 -3.66 4.98
C ASP A 42 1.10 -4.97 5.77
N TYR A 43 1.75 -5.04 6.93
CA TYR A 43 1.55 -6.09 7.92
C TYR A 43 1.29 -5.46 9.28
N ASP A 44 0.28 -5.96 9.97
CA ASP A 44 -0.08 -5.58 11.32
C ASP A 44 -0.34 -6.87 12.13
N PRO A 45 0.20 -7.04 13.35
CA PRO A 45 0.02 -8.27 14.12
C PRO A 45 -1.43 -8.65 14.44
N GLU A 46 -2.35 -7.67 14.50
CA GLU A 46 -3.76 -7.91 14.78
C GLU A 46 -4.56 -8.15 13.49
N LYS A 47 -4.21 -7.46 12.39
CA LYS A 47 -4.94 -7.55 11.11
C LYS A 47 -4.36 -8.55 10.12
N GLY A 48 -3.13 -8.99 10.33
CA GLY A 48 -2.36 -9.82 9.41
C GLY A 48 -1.81 -9.07 8.20
N LEU A 49 -1.31 -9.82 7.22
CA LEU A 49 -0.84 -9.31 5.94
C LEU A 49 -2.00 -8.78 5.10
N HIS A 50 -1.88 -7.58 4.56
CA HIS A 50 -2.93 -6.98 3.74
C HIS A 50 -2.38 -5.97 2.73
N ILE A 51 -3.17 -5.70 1.69
CA ILE A 51 -2.95 -4.55 0.81
C ILE A 51 -3.94 -3.45 1.18
N ASN A 52 -3.41 -2.29 1.56
CA ASN A 52 -4.20 -1.07 1.66
C ASN A 52 -4.31 -0.43 0.27
N VAL A 53 -5.52 -0.08 -0.13
CA VAL A 53 -5.84 0.65 -1.35
C VAL A 53 -6.56 1.92 -0.95
N GLU A 54 -6.00 3.08 -1.26
CA GLU A 54 -6.58 4.38 -0.90
C GLU A 54 -6.69 5.28 -2.14
N ASP A 55 -7.88 5.83 -2.37
CA ASP A 55 -8.16 6.79 -3.44
C ASP A 55 -8.88 8.02 -2.88
N PHE A 56 -8.22 9.17 -3.04
CA PHE A 56 -8.63 10.50 -2.62
C PHE A 56 -8.85 11.44 -3.80
N ARG A 57 -8.87 10.93 -5.05
CA ARG A 57 -9.07 11.74 -6.26
C ARG A 57 -10.39 12.52 -6.21
N ASN A 58 -11.40 11.95 -5.57
CA ASN A 58 -12.71 12.58 -5.37
C ASN A 58 -12.85 13.35 -4.05
N GLY A 59 -11.83 13.36 -3.19
CA GLY A 59 -11.88 14.04 -1.89
C GLY A 59 -11.37 13.19 -0.73
N LYS A 60 -11.37 13.76 0.47
CA LYS A 60 -10.96 13.09 1.72
C LYS A 60 -12.19 12.74 2.56
N LYS A 61 -11.98 12.06 3.70
CA LYS A 61 -13.02 11.67 4.67
C LYS A 61 -14.11 10.82 4.02
N GLU A 62 -15.35 11.31 3.96
CA GLU A 62 -16.52 10.60 3.45
C GLU A 62 -16.42 10.31 1.94
N GLN A 63 -15.60 11.09 1.23
CA GLN A 63 -15.34 10.91 -0.20
C GLN A 63 -14.13 10.02 -0.49
N ALA A 64 -13.36 9.65 0.54
CA ALA A 64 -12.21 8.78 0.37
C ALA A 64 -12.66 7.33 0.20
N ILE A 65 -12.12 6.67 -0.83
CA ILE A 65 -12.30 5.24 -1.02
C ILE A 65 -11.10 4.54 -0.36
N LYS A 66 -11.37 3.63 0.58
CA LYS A 66 -10.33 2.88 1.29
C LYS A 66 -10.72 1.41 1.42
N TYR A 67 -9.81 0.53 1.03
CA TYR A 67 -9.94 -0.91 1.22
C TYR A 67 -8.71 -1.46 1.92
N ALA A 68 -8.92 -2.46 2.77
CA ALA A 68 -7.88 -3.36 3.25
C ALA A 68 -8.22 -4.75 2.70
N ILE A 69 -7.37 -5.27 1.81
CA ILE A 69 -7.55 -6.57 1.18
C ILE A 69 -6.68 -7.55 1.97
N PRO A 70 -7.28 -8.44 2.78
CA PRO A 70 -6.51 -9.43 3.53
C PRO A 70 -5.82 -10.41 2.58
N ILE A 71 -4.62 -10.81 2.93
CA ILE A 71 -3.84 -11.84 2.24
C ILE A 71 -3.49 -12.89 3.29
N GLU A 72 -3.64 -14.17 2.94
CA GLU A 72 -3.17 -15.24 3.79
C GLU A 72 -1.63 -15.19 3.92
N GLY A 73 -1.15 -15.14 5.15
CA GLY A 73 0.27 -15.07 5.44
C GLY A 73 0.57 -14.34 6.74
N ASP A 74 1.78 -14.57 7.23
CA ASP A 74 2.30 -13.97 8.45
C ASP A 74 3.34 -12.88 8.11
N GLU A 75 4.10 -12.45 9.12
CA GLU A 75 5.15 -11.45 8.96
C GLU A 75 6.31 -11.93 8.08
N GLU A 76 6.59 -13.24 8.04
CA GLU A 76 7.64 -13.78 7.19
C GLU A 76 7.20 -13.79 5.72
N THR A 77 5.92 -14.09 5.44
CA THR A 77 5.34 -13.89 4.11
C THR A 77 5.41 -12.42 3.70
N PHE A 78 5.09 -11.48 4.59
CA PHE A 78 5.25 -10.04 4.34
C PHE A 78 6.69 -9.69 3.95
N LYS A 79 7.68 -10.12 4.75
CA LYS A 79 9.11 -9.89 4.47
C LYS A 79 9.56 -10.51 3.15
N SER A 80 9.04 -11.68 2.80
CA SER A 80 9.32 -12.32 1.51
C SER A 80 8.77 -11.50 0.34
N LEU A 81 7.52 -11.04 0.45
CA LEU A 81 6.89 -10.21 -0.58
C LEU A 81 7.58 -8.86 -0.78
N LEU A 82 8.11 -8.25 0.29
CA LEU A 82 8.90 -7.02 0.19
C LEU A 82 10.13 -7.18 -0.73
N LYS A 83 10.72 -8.39 -0.83
CA LYS A 83 11.87 -8.66 -1.73
C LYS A 83 11.50 -8.61 -3.21
N HIS A 84 10.21 -8.72 -3.55
CA HIS A 84 9.76 -8.55 -4.94
C HIS A 84 9.48 -7.08 -5.30
N LEU A 85 9.40 -6.21 -4.28
CA LEU A 85 9.15 -4.77 -4.46
C LEU A 85 10.45 -3.93 -4.45
N ASN A 86 11.58 -4.52 -4.05
CA ASN A 86 12.87 -3.87 -3.85
C ASN A 86 13.97 -4.67 -4.55
#